data_AF-A0A925DGT6-F1
#
_entry.id   AF-A0A925DGT6-F1
#
_cell.length_a   1.000
_cell.length_b   1.000
_cell.length_c   1.000
_cell.angle_alpha   90.00
_cell.angle_beta   90.00
_cell.angle_gamma   90.00
#
_symmetry.space_group_name_H-M   'P 1'
#
loop_
_entity.id
_entity.type
_entity.pdbx_description
1 polymer ?
#
loop_
_entity_poly.entity_id
_entity_poly.type
_entity_poly.pdbx_seq_one_letter_code
_entity_poly.pdbx_strand_id
1 'polypeptide(L)'
;MTRLVLRADASSTIGNGHVMRCLTLATVLRERGAHVTFVCRLLPGHLCDLLEQRGFGVRRLPAAPFDWREDATRTLAAAHRAYAQAAGLFAQNRFADAGPKLVSAQALLASAHSPFAHRVSA
;
A
#
# COMPACT_ATOMS: atom_id res chain seq x y z
N MET A 1 3.42 -9.75 15.38
CA MET A 1 3.88 -9.88 13.98
C MET A 1 3.55 -8.59 13.23
N THR A 2 4.56 -7.82 12.84
CA THR A 2 4.38 -6.50 12.22
C THR A 2 4.03 -6.66 10.74
N ARG A 3 3.01 -5.95 10.26
CA ARG A 3 2.64 -5.95 8.83
C ARG A 3 2.70 -4.54 8.28
N LEU A 4 3.29 -4.40 7.10
CA LEU A 4 3.58 -3.11 6.47
C LEU A 4 3.12 -3.14 5.02
N VAL A 5 2.62 -2.00 4.57
CA VAL A 5 2.26 -1.77 3.17
C VAL A 5 3.13 -0.67 2.61
N LEU A 6 3.82 -0.95 1.50
CA LEU A 6 4.64 0.02 0.79
C LEU A 6 3.96 0.37 -0.53
N ARG A 7 3.51 1.62 -0.66
CA ARG A 7 2.97 2.17 -1.90
C ARG A 7 4.11 2.78 -2.70
N ALA A 8 4.49 2.14 -3.81
CA ALA A 8 5.55 2.63 -4.68
C ALA A 8 5.31 2.19 -6.13
N ASP A 9 5.49 3.09 -7.09
CA ASP A 9 5.38 2.80 -8.52
C ASP A 9 6.74 2.84 -9.19
N ALA A 10 6.87 2.02 -10.24
CA ALA A 10 7.93 2.12 -11.23
C ALA A 10 7.29 2.18 -12.61
N SER A 11 7.94 2.90 -13.52
CA SER A 11 7.60 2.90 -14.94
C SER A 11 8.84 3.27 -15.75
N SER A 12 8.78 3.05 -17.07
CA SER A 12 9.82 3.51 -18.00
C SER A 12 10.02 5.02 -17.97
N THR A 13 9.01 5.79 -17.57
CA THR A 13 9.05 7.27 -17.53
C THR A 13 9.47 7.81 -16.17
N ILE A 14 8.95 7.25 -15.06
CA ILE A 14 9.26 7.73 -13.70
C ILE A 14 10.55 7.13 -13.12
N GLY A 15 11.06 6.08 -13.76
CA GLY A 15 12.18 5.28 -13.28
C GLY A 15 11.78 4.27 -12.20
N ASN A 16 12.77 3.61 -11.61
CA ASN A 16 12.57 2.53 -10.64
C ASN A 16 13.31 2.70 -9.30
N GLY A 17 14.07 3.80 -9.13
CA GLY A 17 14.92 3.99 -7.96
C GLY A 17 14.16 4.04 -6.62
N HIS A 18 12.93 4.53 -6.59
CA HIS A 18 12.10 4.49 -5.39
C HIS A 18 11.64 3.08 -5.03
N VAL A 19 11.23 2.27 -6.01
CA VAL A 19 10.88 0.86 -5.78
C VAL A 19 12.08 0.05 -5.31
N MET A 20 13.26 0.26 -5.91
CA MET A 20 14.48 -0.45 -5.51
C MET A 20 14.92 -0.09 -4.07
N ARG A 21 14.86 1.20 -3.68
CA ARG A 21 15.12 1.61 -2.30
C ARG A 21 14.11 1.01 -1.32
N CYS A 22 12.82 1.02 -1.67
CA CYS A 22 11.78 0.38 -0.86
C CYS A 22 11.97 -1.14 -0.76
N LEU A 23 12.44 -1.81 -1.82
CA LEU A 23 12.75 -3.24 -1.82
C LEU A 23 13.91 -3.57 -0.87
N THR A 24 14.98 -2.77 -0.88
CA THR A 24 16.09 -2.93 0.09
C THR A 24 15.57 -2.79 1.52
N LEU A 25 14.79 -1.75 1.80
CA LEU A 25 14.16 -1.55 3.12
C LEU A 25 13.24 -2.72 3.50
N ALA A 26 12.39 -3.17 2.58
CA ALA A 26 11.45 -4.28 2.79
C ALA A 26 12.18 -5.59 3.12
N THR A 27 13.35 -5.81 2.51
CA THR A 27 14.19 -6.99 2.77
C THR A 27 14.68 -6.99 4.21
N VAL A 28 15.28 -5.89 4.67
CA VAL A 28 15.74 -5.74 6.07
C VAL A 28 14.58 -5.86 7.06
N LEU A 29 13.41 -5.29 6.74
CA LEU A 29 12.22 -5.39 7.60
C LEU A 29 11.70 -6.83 7.68
N ARG A 30 11.73 -7.57 6.57
CA ARG A 30 11.35 -8.99 6.54
C ARG A 30 12.28 -9.85 7.38
N GLU A 31 13.59 -9.61 7.33
CA GLU A 31 14.57 -10.28 8.19
C GLU A 31 14.32 -10.01 9.68
N ARG A 32 13.71 -8.87 10.02
CA ARG A 32 13.26 -8.53 11.38
C ARG A 32 11.86 -9.05 11.71
N GLY A 33 11.29 -9.95 10.89
CA GLY A 33 10.00 -10.59 11.13
C GLY A 33 8.78 -9.77 10.68
N ALA A 34 8.95 -8.74 9.84
CA ALA A 34 7.83 -8.02 9.26
C ALA A 34 7.29 -8.71 7.99
N HIS A 35 5.97 -8.66 7.79
CA HIS A 35 5.36 -9.03 6.51
C HIS A 35 5.09 -7.76 5.70
N VAL A 36 5.78 -7.64 4.58
CA VAL A 36 5.69 -6.46 3.71
C VAL A 36 4.92 -6.80 2.44
N THR A 37 3.94 -5.96 2.12
CA THR A 37 3.17 -6.03 0.87
C THR A 37 3.37 -4.73 0.10
N PHE A 38 3.69 -4.83 -1.18
CA PHE A 38 3.76 -3.68 -2.08
C PHE A 38 2.40 -3.39 -2.70
N VAL A 39 2.09 -2.12 -2.91
CA VAL A 39 0.96 -1.66 -3.73
C VAL A 39 1.54 -0.86 -4.89
N CYS A 40 1.33 -1.35 -6.11
CA CYS A 40 1.95 -0.83 -7.32
C CYS A 40 0.90 -0.71 -8.43
N ARG A 41 0.98 0.36 -9.22
CA ARG A 41 0.22 0.53 -10.45
C ARG A 41 0.88 -0.23 -11.59
N LEU A 42 0.05 -0.79 -12.47
CA LEU A 42 0.48 -1.52 -13.67
C LEU A 42 0.87 -0.58 -14.81
N LEU A 43 1.83 0.32 -14.55
CA LEU A 43 2.38 1.20 -15.56
C LEU A 43 3.36 0.45 -16.47
N PRO A 44 3.59 0.89 -17.72
CA PRO A 44 4.65 0.33 -18.56
C PRO A 44 6.01 0.39 -17.86
N GLY A 45 6.71 -0.74 -17.76
CA GLY A 45 7.97 -0.84 -17.01
C GLY A 45 7.80 -0.98 -15.48
N HIS A 46 6.61 -1.39 -15.00
CA HIS A 46 6.41 -1.75 -13.60
C HIS A 46 7.35 -2.88 -13.14
N LEU A 47 7.58 -2.97 -11.83
CA LEU A 47 8.43 -4.01 -11.23
C LEU A 47 7.65 -5.03 -10.39
N CYS A 48 6.34 -5.18 -10.60
CA CYS A 48 5.51 -6.12 -9.84
C CYS A 48 6.08 -7.55 -9.86
N ASP A 49 6.45 -8.06 -11.03
CA ASP A 49 6.95 -9.44 -11.16
C ASP A 49 8.29 -9.63 -10.45
N LEU A 50 9.18 -8.62 -10.49
CA LEU A 50 10.43 -8.63 -9.73
C LEU A 50 10.16 -8.69 -8.22
N LEU A 51 9.22 -7.90 -7.71
CA LEU A 51 8.87 -7.89 -6.29
C LEU A 51 8.30 -9.24 -5.84
N GLU A 52 7.44 -9.85 -6.65
CA GLU A 52 6.88 -11.19 -6.42
C GLU A 52 7.98 -12.26 -6.43
N GLN A 53 8.90 -12.22 -7.40
CA GLN A 53 10.07 -13.11 -7.48
C GLN A 53 10.99 -12.99 -6.26
N ARG A 54 11.08 -11.80 -5.64
CA ARG A 54 11.81 -11.56 -4.40
C ARG A 54 11.06 -12.02 -3.15
N GLY A 55 9.88 -12.62 -3.30
CA GLY A 55 9.08 -13.19 -2.23
C GLY A 55 8.28 -12.15 -1.43
N PHE A 56 7.93 -11.02 -2.05
CA PHE A 56 7.03 -10.03 -1.45
C PHE A 56 5.61 -10.16 -2.02
N GLY A 57 4.60 -9.89 -1.19
CA GLY A 57 3.23 -9.76 -1.68
C GLY A 57 3.09 -8.49 -2.50
N VAL A 58 2.33 -8.54 -3.60
CA VAL A 58 2.07 -7.38 -4.45
C VAL A 58 0.57 -7.22 -4.70
N ARG A 59 0.06 -6.02 -4.48
CA ARG A 59 -1.26 -5.58 -4.92
C ARG A 59 -1.11 -4.70 -6.15
N ARG A 60 -1.60 -5.21 -7.27
CA ARG A 60 -1.62 -4.52 -8.55
C ARG A 60 -2.83 -3.57 -8.63
N LEU A 61 -2.59 -2.30 -8.88
CA LEU A 61 -3.59 -1.27 -9.16
C LEU A 61 -3.63 -0.99 -10.67
N PRO A 62 -4.79 -0.63 -11.25
CA PRO A 62 -4.87 -0.37 -12.69
C PRO A 62 -4.14 0.93 -13.05
N ALA A 63 -3.64 0.99 -14.29
CA ALA A 63 -3.06 2.18 -14.90
C ALA A 63 -4.15 3.18 -15.36
N ALA A 64 -5.01 3.62 -14.43
CA ALA A 64 -5.98 4.70 -14.65
C ALA A 64 -5.30 6.08 -14.47
N PRO A 65 -5.86 7.21 -14.95
CA PRO A 65 -5.40 8.54 -14.59
C PRO A 65 -5.18 8.69 -13.08
N PHE A 66 -4.13 9.41 -12.68
CA PHE A 66 -3.77 9.51 -11.27
C PHE A 66 -4.69 10.49 -10.55
N ASP A 67 -5.45 9.96 -9.60
CA ASP A 67 -6.12 10.73 -8.55
C ASP A 67 -5.59 10.28 -7.20
N TRP A 68 -5.09 11.22 -6.40
CA TRP A 68 -4.43 10.91 -5.13
C TRP A 68 -5.40 10.41 -4.05
N ARG A 69 -6.67 10.82 -4.08
CA ARG A 69 -7.70 10.38 -3.11
C ARG A 69 -8.09 8.95 -3.41
N GLU A 70 -8.30 8.64 -4.68
CA GLU A 70 -8.61 7.28 -5.11
C GLU A 70 -7.41 6.35 -4.88
N ASP A 71 -6.18 6.79 -5.16
CA ASP A 71 -4.98 6.01 -4.87
C ASP A 71 -4.83 5.71 -3.38
N ALA A 72 -5.03 6.71 -2.50
CA ALA A 72 -5.03 6.52 -1.06
C ALA A 72 -6.11 5.51 -0.62
N THR A 73 -7.31 5.61 -1.19
CA THR A 73 -8.43 4.72 -0.89
C THR A 73 -8.14 3.28 -1.28
N ARG A 74 -7.59 3.07 -2.49
CA ARG A 74 -7.20 1.74 -3.01
C ARG A 74 -6.05 1.15 -2.21
N THR A 75 -5.09 1.97 -1.80
CA THR A 75 -3.95 1.57 -0.96
C THR A 75 -4.41 1.14 0.42
N LEU A 76 -5.31 1.90 1.04
CA LEU A 76 -5.86 1.56 2.35
C LEU A 76 -6.70 0.28 2.30
N ALA A 77 -7.53 0.10 1.26
CA ALA A 77 -8.25 -1.15 1.04
C ALA A 77 -7.30 -2.35 0.89
N ALA A 78 -6.15 -2.18 0.23
CA ALA A 78 -5.12 -3.20 0.13
C ALA A 78 -4.49 -3.51 1.51
N ALA A 79 -4.24 -2.49 2.32
CA ALA A 79 -3.73 -2.65 3.67
C ALA A 79 -4.70 -3.41 4.57
N HIS A 80 -5.98 -3.03 4.60
CA HIS A 80 -7.02 -3.74 5.36
C HIS A 80 -7.07 -5.23 5.00
N ARG A 81 -6.97 -5.59 3.71
CA ARG A 81 -6.92 -7.00 3.28
C ARG A 81 -5.69 -7.73 3.82
N ALA A 82 -4.52 -7.11 3.76
CA ALA A 82 -3.28 -7.71 4.27
C ALA A 82 -3.31 -7.93 5.79
N TYR A 83 -4.00 -7.05 6.54
CA TYR A 83 -4.25 -7.22 7.97
C TYR A 83 -5.34 -8.27 8.27
N ALA A 84 -6.45 -8.27 7.54
CA ALA A 84 -7.57 -9.19 7.77
C ALA A 84 -7.24 -10.65 7.44
N GLN A 85 -6.48 -10.90 6.36
CA GLN A 85 -5.98 -12.25 6.01
C GLN A 85 -5.09 -12.84 7.10
N ALA A 86 -4.39 -12.00 7.86
CA ALA A 86 -3.55 -12.42 8.98
C ALA A 86 -4.35 -12.89 10.19
N ALA A 87 -5.48 -12.23 10.43
CA ALA A 87 -6.28 -12.39 11.63
C ALA A 87 -7.29 -13.54 11.52
N GLY A 88 -7.30 -14.29 10.41
CA GLY A 88 -8.27 -15.37 10.17
C GLY A 88 -9.73 -14.88 10.03
N LEU A 89 -9.95 -13.56 9.91
CA LEU A 89 -11.27 -12.92 9.95
C LEU A 89 -12.10 -13.08 8.64
N PHE A 90 -11.68 -13.97 7.74
CA PHE A 90 -12.45 -14.33 6.53
C PHE A 90 -13.23 -15.64 6.67
N ALA A 91 -13.26 -16.27 7.85
CA ALA A 91 -14.21 -17.31 8.17
C ALA A 91 -15.36 -16.73 9.00
N GLN A 92 -16.54 -16.63 8.36
CA GLN A 92 -17.86 -16.34 8.94
C GLN A 92 -18.20 -14.86 9.19
N ASN A 93 -18.98 -14.30 8.27
CA ASN A 93 -19.95 -13.20 8.43
C ASN A 93 -20.14 -12.68 9.87
N ARG A 94 -19.28 -11.77 10.33
CA ARG A 94 -19.50 -11.00 11.57
C ARG A 94 -18.97 -9.58 11.43
N PHE A 95 -19.49 -8.85 10.45
CA PHE A 95 -19.28 -7.40 10.31
C PHE A 95 -20.38 -6.55 10.97
N ALA A 96 -21.28 -7.14 11.76
CA ALA A 96 -22.37 -6.36 12.38
C ALA A 96 -21.99 -5.71 13.72
N ASP A 97 -21.20 -6.36 14.60
CA ASP A 97 -21.18 -5.95 16.02
C ASP A 97 -19.80 -5.70 16.64
N ALA A 98 -18.78 -5.33 15.84
CA ALA A 98 -17.47 -4.97 16.40
C ALA A 98 -16.87 -3.72 15.75
N GLY A 99 -17.37 -2.54 16.15
CA GLY A 99 -16.42 -1.46 16.47
C GLY A 99 -15.72 -1.81 17.79
N PRO A 100 -14.45 -1.40 18.03
CA PRO A 100 -14.01 -0.01 17.89
C PRO A 100 -12.55 0.21 17.39
N LYS A 101 -12.25 1.44 16.99
CA LYS A 101 -10.90 2.04 16.77
C LYS A 101 -10.06 1.66 15.54
N LEU A 102 -10.69 1.31 14.42
CA LEU A 102 -10.14 1.80 13.15
C LEU A 102 -10.76 3.18 12.96
N VAL A 103 -9.98 4.24 13.20
CA VAL A 103 -10.33 5.57 12.65
C VAL A 103 -10.67 5.29 11.20
N SER A 104 -11.93 5.49 10.83
CA SER A 104 -12.41 5.09 9.51
C SER A 104 -11.47 5.69 8.47
N ALA A 105 -11.18 4.94 7.41
CA ALA A 105 -10.47 5.46 6.25
C ALA A 105 -10.95 6.88 5.86
N GLN A 106 -12.26 7.11 5.98
CA GLN A 106 -12.92 8.40 5.80
C GLN A 106 -12.57 9.44 6.88
N ALA A 107 -12.45 9.08 8.16
CA ALA A 107 -12.02 10.00 9.24
C ALA A 107 -10.54 10.39 9.17
N LEU A 108 -9.66 9.51 8.68
CA LEU A 108 -8.25 9.83 8.39
C LEU A 108 -8.11 10.74 7.16
N LEU A 109 -8.94 10.53 6.13
CA LEU A 109 -9.01 11.41 4.95
C LEU A 109 -9.69 12.76 5.26
N ALA A 110 -10.64 12.80 6.20
CA ALA A 110 -11.31 14.02 6.64
C ALA A 110 -10.47 14.86 7.62
N SER A 111 -9.61 14.23 8.42
CA SER A 111 -8.71 14.92 9.36
C SER A 111 -7.37 15.35 8.74
N ALA A 112 -7.05 14.88 7.53
CA ALA A 112 -5.95 15.38 6.71
C ALA A 112 -6.27 16.76 6.09
N HIS A 113 -6.46 17.78 6.94
CA HIS A 113 -6.16 19.14 6.52
C HIS A 113 -4.66 19.21 6.22
N SER A 114 -4.36 19.46 4.95
CA SER A 114 -3.03 19.41 4.36
C SER A 114 -2.06 20.37 5.05
N PRO A 115 -0.95 19.88 5.65
CA PRO A 115 0.20 20.72 5.95
C PRO A 115 1.13 20.89 4.72
N PHE A 116 0.82 20.25 3.58
CA PHE A 116 1.68 20.16 2.41
C PHE A 116 1.15 20.89 1.16
N ALA A 117 0.05 21.64 1.26
CA ALA A 117 -0.54 22.37 0.14
C ALA A 117 0.30 23.57 -0.35
N HIS A 118 1.36 23.94 0.38
CA HIS A 118 2.29 25.01 -0.02
C HIS A 118 3.74 24.51 -0.01
N ARG A 119 4.14 23.77 -1.05
CA ARG A 119 5.49 23.79 -1.67
C ARG A 119 5.63 22.67 -2.70
N VAL A 120 5.03 22.85 -3.87
CA VAL A 120 5.63 22.42 -5.14
C VAL A 120 5.26 23.49 -6.17
N SER A 121 6.03 24.57 -6.18
CA SER A 121 6.22 25.40 -7.37
C SER A 121 7.63 25.11 -7.86
N ALA A 122 7.70 24.43 -8.99
CA ALA A 122 8.78 24.50 -9.95
C ALA A 122 8.12 24.50 -11.34
#